data_AF-G9YX13-F1
#
_entry.id   AF-G9YX13-F1
#
_cell.length_a   1.000
_cell.length_b   1.000
_cell.length_c   1.000
_cell.angle_alpha   90.00
_cell.angle_beta   90.00
_cell.angle_gamma   90.00
#
_symmetry.space_group_name_H-M   'P 1'
#
loop_
_entity.id
_entity.type
_entity.pdbx_description
1 polymer ?
#
loop_
_entity_poly.entity_id
_entity_poly.type
_entity_poly.pdbx_seq_one_letter_code
_entity_poly.pdbx_strand_id
1 'polypeptide(L)'
;MDWRPWMDAFLPPLLEALPGRVAFVGIQGSFGRGEAGPESDVDLVVVLDALGAAELAVCRGVLEKMPFADRACGFFCDRAALAAWPAFDALQLRLDTLPVYGSLEELLPPMGKETLDEAVRAAASALYHAACHTALFDAQPEAALPALQKAAFFALRLAHCRRSGQYTAARQALLPKLEPEERALLGKDCTLPALMAWARGEMES
;
A
#
# COMPACT_ATOMS: atom_id res chain seq x y z
N MET A 1 -3.60 18.84 3.62
CA MET A 1 -2.26 19.14 4.16
C MET A 1 -1.25 18.82 3.07
N ASP A 2 -0.25 19.66 2.83
CA ASP A 2 0.91 19.21 2.03
C ASP A 2 1.75 18.31 2.94
N TRP A 3 2.06 17.09 2.51
CA TRP A 3 2.82 16.14 3.33
C TRP A 3 4.31 16.48 3.36
N ARG A 4 4.81 17.28 2.40
CA ARG A 4 6.23 17.62 2.29
C ARG A 4 6.75 18.36 3.52
N PRO A 5 6.08 19.42 4.03
CA PRO A 5 6.49 20.06 5.29
C PRO A 5 6.57 19.10 6.49
N TRP A 6 5.68 18.10 6.54
CA TRP A 6 5.72 17.10 7.61
C TRP A 6 6.97 16.21 7.47
N MET A 7 7.28 15.75 6.25
CA MET A 7 8.48 14.96 5.98
C MET A 7 9.77 15.74 6.16
N ASP A 8 9.79 17.02 5.78
CA ASP A 8 10.92 17.94 5.99
C ASP A 8 11.22 18.15 7.48
N ALA A 9 10.19 18.13 8.32
CA ALA A 9 10.34 18.19 9.78
C ALA A 9 10.73 16.84 10.40
N PHE A 10 10.31 15.72 9.82
CA PHE A 10 10.51 14.37 10.36
C PHE A 10 11.90 13.81 10.06
N LEU A 11 12.38 14.04 8.82
CA LEU A 11 13.60 13.41 8.33
C LEU A 11 14.85 13.82 9.14
N PRO A 12 15.13 15.11 9.43
CA PRO A 12 16.36 15.48 10.14
C PRO A 12 16.46 14.87 11.55
N PRO A 13 15.42 14.95 12.42
CA PRO A 13 15.47 14.31 13.74
C PRO A 13 15.67 12.79 13.69
N LEU A 14 15.10 12.11 12.67
CA LEU A 14 15.31 10.67 12.50
C LEU A 14 16.77 10.37 12.14
N LEU A 15 17.35 11.12 11.19
CA LEU A 15 18.74 10.95 10.76
C LEU A 15 19.74 11.27 11.89
N GLU A 16 19.45 12.29 12.70
CA GLU A 16 20.25 12.66 13.87
C GLU A 16 20.18 11.61 14.98
N ALA A 17 18.99 11.02 15.21
CA ALA A 17 18.81 10.01 16.24
C ALA A 17 19.38 8.64 15.85
N LEU A 18 19.48 8.35 14.55
CA LEU A 18 19.97 7.08 13.99
C LEU A 18 21.04 7.31 12.90
N PRO A 19 22.20 7.91 13.26
CA PRO A 19 23.20 8.34 12.29
C PRO A 19 23.80 7.16 11.53
N GLY A 20 23.74 7.23 10.20
CA GLY A 20 24.26 6.18 9.30
C GLY A 20 23.42 4.90 9.24
N ARG A 21 22.29 4.85 9.96
CA ARG A 21 21.45 3.65 10.07
C ARG A 21 20.18 3.70 9.23
N VAL A 22 19.74 4.89 8.82
CA VAL A 22 18.57 5.04 7.95
C VAL A 22 18.97 4.74 6.51
N ALA A 23 18.31 3.75 5.90
CA ALA A 23 18.55 3.32 4.53
C ALA A 23 17.62 4.02 3.53
N PHE A 24 16.36 4.20 3.93
CA PHE A 24 15.32 4.77 3.09
C PHE A 24 14.23 5.40 3.95
N VAL A 25 13.67 6.51 3.46
CA VAL A 25 12.43 7.11 3.95
C VAL A 25 11.56 7.47 2.75
N GLY A 26 10.28 7.10 2.81
CA GLY A 26 9.30 7.47 1.80
C GLY A 26 7.90 7.60 2.37
N ILE A 27 6.99 8.06 1.53
CA ILE A 27 5.57 8.21 1.86
C ILE A 27 4.70 7.36 0.93
N GLN A 28 3.69 6.73 1.52
CA GLN A 28 2.69 5.92 0.84
C GLN A 28 1.28 6.51 1.07
N GLY A 29 0.27 5.69 0.80
CA GLY A 29 -1.08 5.99 1.24
C GLY A 29 -1.76 7.10 0.44
N SER A 30 -2.79 7.70 1.03
CA SER A 30 -3.56 8.74 0.35
C SER A 30 -2.72 9.97 0.03
N PHE A 31 -1.70 10.29 0.82
CA PHE A 31 -0.77 11.38 0.50
C PHE A 31 0.10 11.05 -0.72
N GLY A 32 0.68 9.85 -0.78
CA GLY A 32 1.43 9.39 -1.94
C GLY A 32 0.62 9.35 -3.24
N ARG A 33 -0.68 9.07 -3.13
CA ARG A 33 -1.61 9.05 -4.28
C ARG A 33 -2.22 10.41 -4.64
N GLY A 34 -2.02 11.45 -3.83
CA GLY A 34 -2.67 12.75 -4.03
C GLY A 34 -4.18 12.77 -3.71
N GLU A 35 -4.63 11.86 -2.85
CA GLU A 35 -6.03 11.66 -2.45
C GLU A 35 -6.30 12.01 -0.98
N ALA A 36 -5.30 12.53 -0.28
CA ALA A 36 -5.40 12.80 1.14
C ALA A 36 -6.42 13.91 1.45
N GLY A 37 -7.26 13.63 2.44
CA GLY A 37 -8.17 14.60 3.05
C GLY A 37 -7.60 15.20 4.35
N PRO A 38 -8.37 16.06 5.04
CA PRO A 38 -7.97 16.65 6.30
C PRO A 38 -7.68 15.65 7.41
N GLU A 39 -8.32 14.48 7.39
CA GLU A 39 -8.21 13.42 8.40
C GLU A 39 -7.37 12.23 7.93
N SER A 40 -6.61 12.38 6.85
CA SER A 40 -5.75 11.30 6.34
C SER A 40 -4.54 11.08 7.23
N ASP A 41 -4.19 9.81 7.44
CA ASP A 41 -2.95 9.38 8.07
C ASP A 41 -1.75 9.67 7.17
N VAL A 42 -0.57 9.87 7.79
CA VAL A 42 0.72 9.98 7.12
C VAL A 42 1.36 8.59 7.11
N ASP A 43 1.20 7.86 6.00
CA ASP A 43 1.73 6.51 5.82
C ASP A 43 3.22 6.53 5.47
N LEU A 44 4.09 6.27 6.45
CA LEU A 44 5.54 6.25 6.29
C LEU A 44 6.05 4.88 5.86
N VAL A 45 7.13 4.89 5.08
CA VAL A 45 7.96 3.70 4.83
C VAL A 45 9.38 4.05 5.24
N VAL A 46 9.88 3.40 6.28
CA VAL A 46 11.25 3.59 6.78
C VAL A 46 11.98 2.25 6.78
N VAL A 47 13.13 2.23 6.13
CA VAL A 47 14.04 1.08 6.15
C VAL A 47 15.29 1.48 6.92
N LEU A 48 15.65 0.71 7.93
CA LEU A 48 16.89 0.86 8.69
C LEU A 48 17.89 -0.24 8.30
N ASP A 49 19.15 -0.05 8.63
CA ASP A 49 20.19 -1.08 8.50
C ASP A 49 19.85 -2.35 9.30
N ALA A 50 19.41 -2.16 10.55
CA ALA A 50 18.95 -3.16 11.50
C ALA A 50 17.87 -2.54 12.40
N LEU A 51 16.83 -3.30 12.73
CA LEU A 51 15.68 -2.84 13.51
C LEU A 51 15.48 -3.76 14.71
N GLY A 52 15.70 -3.23 15.90
CA GLY A 52 15.39 -3.89 17.17
C GLY A 52 14.51 -3.02 18.06
N ALA A 53 14.29 -3.48 19.29
CA ALA A 53 13.48 -2.77 20.27
C ALA A 53 14.02 -1.37 20.59
N ALA A 54 15.34 -1.18 20.58
CA ALA A 54 15.99 0.11 20.83
C ALA A 54 15.70 1.10 19.70
N GLU A 55 15.83 0.68 18.45
CA GLU A 55 15.55 1.54 17.29
C GLU A 55 14.06 1.88 17.20
N LEU A 56 13.18 0.91 17.49
CA LEU A 56 11.74 1.17 17.58
C LEU A 56 11.41 2.21 18.66
N ALA A 57 12.08 2.17 19.81
CA ALA A 57 11.91 3.17 20.87
C ALA A 57 12.41 4.56 20.43
N VAL A 58 13.54 4.63 19.71
CA VAL A 58 14.04 5.88 19.13
C VAL A 58 13.08 6.45 18.09
N CYS A 59 12.64 5.62 17.12
CA CYS A 59 11.66 6.03 16.11
C CYS A 59 10.37 6.54 16.74
N ARG A 60 9.86 5.84 17.77
CA ARG A 60 8.69 6.30 18.53
C ARG A 60 8.92 7.66 19.18
N GLY A 61 10.06 7.86 19.84
CA GLY A 61 10.39 9.13 20.48
C GLY A 61 10.59 10.30 19.50
N VAL A 62 10.95 10.02 18.25
CA VAL A 62 10.95 11.01 17.16
C VAL A 62 9.52 11.32 16.73
N LEU A 63 8.71 10.29 16.46
CA LEU A 63 7.32 10.44 16.00
C LEU A 63 6.44 11.19 17.01
N GLU A 64 6.60 10.94 18.32
CA GLU A 64 5.84 11.62 19.39
C GLU A 64 6.04 13.14 19.43
N LYS A 65 7.14 13.65 18.84
CA LYS A 65 7.45 15.08 18.76
C LYS A 65 6.93 15.74 17.49
N MET A 66 6.42 14.95 16.54
CA MET A 66 5.90 15.46 15.28
C MET A 66 4.51 16.11 15.46
N PRO A 67 4.19 17.16 14.70
CA PRO A 67 2.82 17.65 14.64
C PRO A 67 1.90 16.54 14.12
N PHE A 68 0.72 16.39 14.73
CA PHE A 68 -0.25 15.33 14.39
C PHE A 68 0.35 13.92 14.50
N ALA A 69 1.18 13.67 15.53
CA ALA A 69 1.80 12.38 15.79
C ALA A 69 0.79 11.22 15.87
N ASP A 70 -0.45 11.50 16.28
CA ASP A 70 -1.58 10.57 16.31
C ASP A 70 -2.00 10.06 14.93
N ARG A 71 -1.63 10.78 13.86
CA ARG A 71 -1.91 10.44 12.46
C ARG A 71 -0.72 9.78 11.76
N ALA A 72 0.43 9.66 12.43
CA ALA A 72 1.57 8.97 11.86
C ALA A 72 1.31 7.45 11.86
N CYS A 73 1.30 6.86 10.67
CA CYS A 73 1.10 5.42 10.46
C CYS A 73 2.19 4.90 9.53
N GLY A 74 2.28 3.59 9.37
CA GLY A 74 3.06 2.99 8.30
C GLY A 74 3.99 1.88 8.76
N PHE A 75 5.05 1.69 7.97
CA PHE A 75 5.87 0.50 7.98
C PHE A 75 7.33 0.84 8.26
N PHE A 76 7.88 0.16 9.27
CA PHE A 76 9.29 0.22 9.65
C PHE A 76 9.86 -1.19 9.60
N CYS A 77 10.98 -1.35 8.88
CA CYS A 77 11.69 -2.63 8.81
C CYS A 77 13.19 -2.41 8.73
N ASP A 78 13.94 -3.51 8.83
CA ASP A 78 15.34 -3.52 8.45
C ASP A 78 15.56 -4.08 7.04
N ARG A 79 16.75 -3.79 6.52
CA ARG A 79 17.20 -4.23 5.19
C ARG A 79 17.10 -5.73 5.00
N ALA A 80 17.51 -6.53 5.98
CA ALA A 80 17.55 -7.98 5.84
C ALA A 80 16.15 -8.59 5.77
N ALA A 81 15.23 -8.10 6.61
CA ALA A 81 13.83 -8.47 6.59
C ALA A 81 13.18 -8.10 5.25
N LEU A 82 13.37 -6.87 4.76
CA LEU A 82 12.78 -6.42 3.49
C LEU A 82 13.32 -7.23 2.30
N ALA A 83 14.61 -7.51 2.25
CA ALA A 83 15.22 -8.31 1.19
C ALA A 83 14.72 -9.77 1.17
N ALA A 84 14.21 -10.28 2.30
CA ALA A 84 13.68 -11.63 2.43
C ALA A 84 12.18 -11.73 2.12
N TRP A 85 11.50 -10.63 1.83
CA TRP A 85 10.07 -10.65 1.48
C TRP A 85 9.80 -11.39 0.17
N PRO A 86 8.60 -11.99 0.02
CA PRO A 86 8.11 -12.39 -1.29
C PRO A 86 8.10 -11.19 -2.25
N ALA A 87 8.61 -11.39 -3.47
CA ALA A 87 8.73 -10.31 -4.45
C ALA A 87 7.38 -9.66 -4.77
N PHE A 88 6.30 -10.45 -4.86
CA PHE A 88 4.96 -9.95 -5.14
C PHE A 88 4.39 -9.07 -4.02
N ASP A 89 4.73 -9.35 -2.76
CA ASP A 89 4.33 -8.53 -1.61
C ASP A 89 5.14 -7.23 -1.56
N ALA A 90 6.44 -7.31 -1.82
CA ALA A 90 7.33 -6.14 -1.86
C ALA A 90 7.05 -5.21 -3.07
N LEU A 91 6.39 -5.72 -4.12
CA LEU A 91 6.09 -4.95 -5.33
C LEU A 91 5.28 -3.67 -5.04
N GLN A 92 4.37 -3.72 -4.08
CA GLN A 92 3.58 -2.54 -3.74
C GLN A 92 4.44 -1.41 -3.16
N LEU A 93 5.50 -1.73 -2.40
CA LEU A 93 6.44 -0.72 -1.92
C LEU A 93 7.13 -0.02 -3.09
N ARG A 94 7.52 -0.75 -4.14
CA ARG A 94 8.13 -0.16 -5.34
C ARG A 94 7.18 0.76 -6.10
N LEU A 95 5.93 0.34 -6.25
CA LEU A 95 4.97 1.03 -7.11
C LEU A 95 4.32 2.22 -6.42
N ASP A 96 4.08 2.14 -5.11
CA ASP A 96 3.19 3.05 -4.38
C ASP A 96 3.91 4.00 -3.41
N THR A 97 5.23 3.88 -3.25
CA THR A 97 6.02 4.73 -2.34
C THR A 97 6.70 5.86 -3.10
N LEU A 98 6.47 7.10 -2.66
CA LEU A 98 7.24 8.25 -3.11
C LEU A 98 8.50 8.38 -2.24
N PRO A 99 9.71 8.35 -2.83
CA PRO A 99 10.96 8.46 -2.08
C PRO A 99 11.15 9.88 -1.54
N VAL A 100 11.63 9.97 -0.29
CA VAL A 100 12.03 11.23 0.37
C VAL A 100 13.53 11.20 0.68
N TYR A 101 14.06 10.06 1.10
CA TYR A 101 15.48 9.85 1.39
C TYR A 101 15.91 8.45 0.93
N GLY A 102 17.08 8.36 0.29
CA GLY A 102 17.60 7.10 -0.25
C GLY A 102 16.79 6.57 -1.44
N SER A 103 16.99 5.29 -1.75
CA SER A 103 16.25 4.57 -2.81
C SER A 103 15.81 3.19 -2.30
N LEU A 104 14.60 2.78 -2.69
CA LEU A 104 14.10 1.41 -2.43
C LEU A 104 14.68 0.38 -3.40
N GLU A 105 15.21 0.79 -4.56
CA GLU A 105 15.53 -0.12 -5.67
C GLU A 105 16.50 -1.24 -5.25
N GLU A 106 17.54 -0.89 -4.50
CA GLU A 106 18.56 -1.83 -4.01
C GLU A 106 18.16 -2.56 -2.72
N LEU A 107 17.04 -2.19 -2.10
CA LEU A 107 16.56 -2.75 -0.83
C LEU A 107 15.55 -3.88 -1.03
N LEU A 108 14.90 -3.89 -2.18
CA LEU A 108 13.83 -4.81 -2.51
C LEU A 108 14.39 -6.16 -3.00
N PRO A 109 13.66 -7.26 -2.78
CA PRO A 109 14.02 -8.55 -3.38
C PRO A 109 14.05 -8.44 -4.92
N PRO A 110 14.80 -9.33 -5.61
CA PRO A 110 14.76 -9.42 -7.06
C PRO A 110 13.32 -9.61 -7.57
N MET A 111 12.92 -8.83 -8.57
CA MET A 111 11.58 -8.90 -9.16
C MET A 111 11.70 -9.22 -10.65
N GLY A 112 11.16 -10.36 -11.06
CA GLY A 112 11.01 -10.74 -12.46
C GLY A 112 9.67 -10.29 -13.05
N LYS A 113 9.43 -10.68 -14.30
CA LYS A 113 8.18 -10.35 -15.03
C LYS A 113 6.95 -10.99 -14.37
N GLU A 114 7.14 -12.16 -13.79
CA GLU A 114 6.15 -12.95 -13.07
C GLU A 114 5.67 -12.29 -11.76
N THR A 115 6.45 -11.39 -11.18
CA THR A 115 6.14 -10.75 -9.89
C THR A 115 4.78 -10.05 -9.92
N LEU A 116 4.47 -9.36 -11.02
CA LEU A 116 3.21 -8.65 -11.17
C LEU A 116 2.03 -9.62 -11.33
N ASP A 117 2.22 -10.72 -12.05
CA ASP A 117 1.18 -11.74 -12.22
C ASP A 117 0.87 -12.43 -10.89
N GLU A 118 1.89 -12.75 -10.11
CA GLU A 118 1.74 -13.28 -8.76
C GLU A 118 1.02 -12.29 -7.84
N ALA A 119 1.39 -11.00 -7.89
CA ALA A 119 0.74 -9.97 -7.08
C ALA A 119 -0.75 -9.82 -7.42
N VAL A 120 -1.10 -9.87 -8.70
CA VAL A 120 -2.51 -9.85 -9.14
C VAL A 120 -3.26 -11.07 -8.62
N ARG A 121 -2.72 -12.28 -8.78
CA ARG A 121 -3.36 -13.51 -8.29
C ARG A 121 -3.50 -13.54 -6.77
N ALA A 122 -2.49 -13.08 -6.04
CA ALA A 122 -2.52 -12.94 -4.59
C ALA A 122 -3.63 -11.96 -4.15
N ALA A 123 -3.67 -10.76 -4.75
CA ALA A 123 -4.71 -9.77 -4.44
C ALA A 123 -6.12 -10.27 -4.80
N ALA A 124 -6.28 -10.92 -5.95
CA ALA A 124 -7.56 -11.49 -6.39
C ALA A 124 -8.03 -12.62 -5.46
N SER A 125 -7.17 -13.58 -5.13
CA SER A 125 -7.51 -14.67 -4.21
C SER A 125 -7.86 -14.17 -2.80
N ALA A 126 -7.15 -13.17 -2.29
CA ALA A 126 -7.48 -12.54 -1.02
C ALA A 126 -8.86 -11.85 -1.06
N LEU A 127 -9.16 -11.11 -2.14
CA LEU A 127 -10.47 -10.48 -2.34
C LEU A 127 -11.59 -11.52 -2.46
N TYR A 128 -11.37 -12.58 -3.23
CA TYR A 128 -12.32 -13.68 -3.38
C TYR A 128 -12.64 -14.31 -2.02
N HIS A 129 -11.60 -14.66 -1.26
CA HIS A 129 -11.75 -15.23 0.07
C HIS A 129 -12.52 -14.28 1.00
N ALA A 130 -12.14 -13.00 1.06
CA ALA A 130 -12.81 -12.03 1.91
C ALA A 130 -14.29 -11.86 1.53
N ALA A 131 -14.61 -11.80 0.24
CA ALA A 131 -15.99 -11.71 -0.23
C ALA A 131 -16.80 -12.98 0.13
N CYS A 132 -16.23 -14.18 -0.03
CA CYS A 132 -16.87 -15.43 0.37
C CYS A 132 -17.11 -15.50 1.88
N HIS A 133 -16.12 -15.10 2.67
CA HIS A 133 -16.25 -15.05 4.12
C HIS A 133 -17.36 -14.10 4.55
N THR A 134 -17.35 -12.87 4.04
CA THR A 134 -18.39 -11.87 4.35
C THR A 134 -19.78 -12.34 3.95
N ALA A 135 -19.94 -13.02 2.80
CA ALA A 135 -21.23 -13.52 2.36
C ALA A 135 -21.81 -14.63 3.29
N LEU A 136 -20.94 -15.41 3.95
CA LEU A 136 -21.34 -16.56 4.75
C LEU A 136 -21.46 -16.25 6.24
N PHE A 137 -20.60 -15.39 6.77
CA PHE A 137 -20.39 -15.27 8.21
C PHE A 137 -20.69 -13.88 8.79
N ASP A 138 -20.69 -12.82 7.97
CA ASP A 138 -20.99 -11.49 8.49
C ASP A 138 -22.50 -11.32 8.69
N ALA A 139 -22.89 -10.84 9.86
CA ALA A 139 -24.31 -10.56 10.15
C ALA A 139 -24.88 -9.42 9.29
N GLN A 140 -24.00 -8.54 8.77
CA GLN A 140 -24.35 -7.43 7.90
C GLN A 140 -23.34 -7.31 6.75
N PRO A 141 -23.43 -8.17 5.71
CA PRO A 141 -22.44 -8.22 4.63
C PRO A 141 -22.27 -6.89 3.89
N GLU A 142 -23.35 -6.12 3.75
CA GLU A 142 -23.36 -4.80 3.12
C GLU A 142 -22.44 -3.80 3.85
N ALA A 143 -22.28 -3.92 5.17
CA ALA A 143 -21.43 -3.03 5.95
C ALA A 143 -19.92 -3.25 5.65
N ALA A 144 -19.54 -4.42 5.14
CA ALA A 144 -18.17 -4.76 4.77
C ALA A 144 -17.81 -4.32 3.34
N LEU A 145 -18.80 -3.97 2.50
CA LEU A 145 -18.55 -3.58 1.10
C LEU A 145 -17.51 -2.45 0.96
N PRO A 146 -17.51 -1.36 1.74
CA PRO A 146 -16.49 -0.33 1.58
C PRO A 146 -15.05 -0.83 1.75
N ALA A 147 -14.82 -1.78 2.67
CA ALA A 147 -13.52 -2.39 2.86
C ALA A 147 -13.15 -3.32 1.69
N LEU A 148 -14.10 -4.13 1.21
CA LEU A 148 -13.90 -4.98 0.04
C LEU A 148 -13.68 -4.18 -1.25
N GLN A 149 -14.38 -3.06 -1.42
CA GLN A 149 -14.17 -2.12 -2.53
C GLN A 149 -12.78 -1.50 -2.48
N LYS A 150 -12.27 -1.18 -1.29
CA LYS A 150 -10.89 -0.72 -1.11
C LYS A 150 -9.91 -1.81 -1.53
N ALA A 151 -10.12 -3.06 -1.12
CA ALA A 151 -9.28 -4.18 -1.56
C ALA A 151 -9.36 -4.40 -3.09
N ALA A 152 -10.55 -4.34 -3.67
CA ALA A 152 -10.78 -4.42 -5.11
C ALA A 152 -10.06 -3.28 -5.86
N PHE A 153 -10.07 -2.06 -5.33
CA PHE A 153 -9.32 -0.95 -5.92
C PHE A 153 -7.82 -1.26 -6.02
N PHE A 154 -7.19 -1.80 -4.98
CA PHE A 154 -5.78 -2.18 -5.04
C PHE A 154 -5.52 -3.33 -6.03
N ALA A 155 -6.38 -4.35 -6.05
CA ALA A 155 -6.28 -5.46 -6.99
C ALA A 155 -6.43 -4.99 -8.45
N LEU A 156 -7.42 -4.13 -8.74
CA LEU A 156 -7.67 -3.56 -10.07
C LEU A 156 -6.49 -2.72 -10.59
N ARG A 157 -5.77 -2.01 -9.73
CA ARG A 157 -4.56 -1.25 -10.13
C ARG A 157 -3.47 -2.18 -10.64
N LEU A 158 -3.25 -3.30 -9.95
CA LEU A 158 -2.28 -4.31 -10.35
C LEU A 158 -2.73 -5.00 -11.65
N ALA A 159 -4.00 -5.39 -11.75
CA ALA A 159 -4.55 -6.04 -12.93
C ALA A 159 -4.49 -5.11 -14.17
N HIS A 160 -4.82 -3.83 -14.00
CA HIS A 160 -4.65 -2.83 -15.04
C HIS A 160 -3.18 -2.68 -15.44
N CYS A 161 -2.27 -2.57 -14.47
CA CYS A 161 -0.83 -2.46 -14.73
C CYS A 161 -0.31 -3.69 -15.49
N ARG A 162 -0.79 -4.89 -15.16
CA ARG A 162 -0.45 -6.14 -15.87
C ARG A 162 -0.85 -6.07 -17.34
N ARG A 163 -2.05 -5.58 -17.64
CA ARG A 163 -2.58 -5.47 -19.00
C ARG A 163 -1.95 -4.35 -19.83
N SER A 164 -1.70 -3.19 -19.21
CA SER A 164 -1.27 -1.97 -19.92
C SER A 164 0.23 -1.67 -19.84
N GLY A 165 0.94 -2.30 -18.92
CA GLY A 165 2.32 -1.94 -18.55
C GLY A 165 2.45 -0.61 -17.81
N GLN A 166 1.32 0.04 -17.45
CA GLN A 166 1.32 1.35 -16.81
C GLN A 166 0.68 1.29 -15.42
N TYR A 167 1.48 1.62 -14.41
CA TYR A 167 0.96 1.77 -13.05
C TYR A 167 0.16 3.08 -12.91
N THR A 168 -1.04 2.99 -12.36
CA THR A 168 -1.89 4.17 -12.09
C THR A 168 -2.19 4.24 -10.61
N ALA A 169 -1.70 5.30 -9.96
CA ALA A 169 -1.77 5.40 -8.51
C ALA A 169 -3.15 5.84 -8.01
N ALA A 170 -3.58 7.03 -8.42
CA ALA A 170 -4.82 7.63 -7.97
C ALA A 170 -6.07 6.95 -8.56
N ARG A 171 -7.11 6.80 -7.74
CA ARG A 171 -8.43 6.29 -8.09
C ARG A 171 -9.09 7.08 -9.21
N GLN A 172 -9.05 8.40 -9.15
CA GLN A 172 -9.64 9.25 -10.19
C GLN A 172 -8.98 9.06 -11.55
N ALA A 173 -7.68 8.75 -11.57
CA ALA A 173 -6.94 8.45 -12.80
C ALA A 173 -7.15 7.01 -13.28
N LEU A 174 -7.41 6.06 -12.37
CA LEU A 174 -7.67 4.67 -12.70
C LEU A 174 -9.07 4.46 -13.29
N LEU A 175 -10.10 5.06 -12.68
CA LEU A 175 -11.50 4.88 -13.08
C LEU A 175 -11.76 4.98 -14.59
N PRO A 176 -11.30 6.00 -15.33
CA PRO A 176 -11.54 6.09 -16.77
C PRO A 176 -10.82 5.02 -17.60
N LYS A 177 -9.88 4.27 -17.02
CA LYS A 177 -9.10 3.21 -17.67
C LYS A 177 -9.64 1.79 -17.40
N LEU A 178 -10.67 1.67 -16.58
CA LEU A 178 -11.29 0.40 -16.20
C LEU A 178 -12.51 0.11 -17.07
N GLU A 179 -12.76 -1.17 -17.31
CA GLU A 179 -13.97 -1.62 -17.99
C GLU A 179 -15.23 -1.25 -17.17
N PRO A 180 -16.42 -1.12 -17.80
CA PRO A 180 -17.66 -0.81 -17.08
C PRO A 180 -17.91 -1.71 -15.88
N GLU A 181 -17.66 -3.02 -16.02
CA GLU A 181 -17.84 -4.01 -14.96
C GLU A 181 -16.86 -3.80 -13.80
N GLU A 182 -15.60 -3.52 -14.10
CA GLU A 182 -14.56 -3.22 -13.11
C GLU A 182 -14.86 -1.91 -12.36
N ARG A 183 -15.38 -0.89 -13.06
CA ARG A 183 -15.81 0.37 -12.42
C ARG A 183 -16.97 0.16 -11.47
N ALA A 184 -17.91 -0.73 -11.82
CA ALA A 184 -19.06 -1.05 -10.96
C ALA A 184 -18.62 -1.67 -9.62
N LEU A 185 -17.52 -2.43 -9.58
CA LEU A 185 -16.94 -2.96 -8.34
C LEU A 185 -16.52 -1.86 -7.36
N LEU A 186 -16.24 -0.66 -7.85
CA LEU A 186 -15.86 0.50 -7.04
C LEU A 186 -17.04 1.47 -6.82
N GLY A 187 -18.23 1.13 -7.33
CA GLY A 187 -19.42 1.96 -7.30
C GLY A 187 -20.42 1.53 -6.23
N LYS A 188 -21.53 2.26 -6.13
CA LYS A 188 -22.62 1.94 -5.18
C LYS A 188 -23.35 0.64 -5.52
N ASP A 189 -23.29 0.21 -6.78
CA ASP A 189 -23.95 -1.00 -7.28
C ASP A 189 -23.07 -2.25 -7.14
N CYS A 190 -21.95 -2.15 -6.41
CA CYS A 190 -21.06 -3.28 -6.14
C CYS A 190 -21.78 -4.33 -5.30
N THR A 191 -21.58 -5.60 -5.67
CA THR A 191 -22.15 -6.75 -4.96
C THR A 191 -21.06 -7.78 -4.67
N LEU A 192 -21.23 -8.58 -3.61
CA LEU A 192 -20.30 -9.66 -3.28
C LEU A 192 -20.12 -10.66 -4.44
N PRO A 193 -21.18 -11.12 -5.14
CA PRO A 193 -21.01 -11.99 -6.30
C PRO A 193 -20.20 -11.36 -7.43
N ALA A 194 -20.33 -10.05 -7.68
CA ALA A 194 -19.54 -9.37 -8.70
C ALA A 194 -18.05 -9.33 -8.33
N LEU A 195 -17.73 -9.07 -7.06
CA LEU A 195 -16.35 -9.15 -6.55
C LEU A 195 -15.76 -10.55 -6.69
N MET A 196 -16.53 -11.58 -6.33
CA MET A 196 -16.12 -12.98 -6.48
C MET A 196 -15.88 -13.35 -7.95
N ALA A 197 -16.79 -12.95 -8.84
CA ALA A 197 -16.69 -13.27 -10.26
C ALA A 197 -15.44 -12.65 -10.90
N TRP A 198 -15.20 -11.35 -10.64
CA TRP A 198 -14.00 -10.67 -11.13
C TRP A 198 -12.71 -11.29 -10.56
N ALA A 199 -12.67 -11.49 -9.25
CA ALA A 199 -11.49 -12.05 -8.58
C ALA A 199 -11.16 -13.46 -9.09
N ARG A 200 -12.18 -14.30 -9.31
CA ARG A 200 -12.01 -15.61 -9.91
C ARG A 200 -11.40 -15.53 -11.32
N GLY A 201 -11.88 -14.60 -12.16
CA GLY A 201 -11.35 -14.41 -13.50
C GLY A 201 -9.85 -14.06 -13.50
N GLU A 202 -9.42 -13.17 -12.60
CA GLU A 202 -8.01 -12.80 -12.47
C GLU A 202 -7.14 -13.93 -11.89
N MET A 203 -7.69 -14.82 -11.06
CA MET A 203 -6.99 -16.02 -10.57
C MET A 203 -6.74 -17.06 -11.67
N GLU A 204 -7.66 -17.18 -12.62
CA GLU A 204 -7.62 -18.16 -13.72
C GLU A 204 -6.82 -17.65 -14.94
N SER A 205 -6.39 -16.39 -14.95
CA SER A 205 -5.68 -15.70 -16.04
C SER A 205 -4.17 -15.62 -15.84
#